data_AF-A0A4R3RF17-F1
#
_entry.id   AF-A0A4R3RF17-F1
#
_cell.length_a   1.000
_cell.length_b   1.000
_cell.length_c   1.000
_cell.angle_alpha   90.00
_cell.angle_beta   90.00
_cell.angle_gamma   90.00
#
_symmetry.space_group_name_H-M   'P 1'
#
loop_
_entity.id
_entity.type
_entity.pdbx_description
1 polymer ?
#
loop_
_entity_poly.entity_id
_entity_poly.type
_entity_poly.pdbx_seq_one_letter_code
_entity_poly.pdbx_strand_id
1 'polypeptide(L)'
;MAVLEDKKKVEVTDIEKLRPELMNLSVNEIDRKIAELLMAKEKIAAVEAEKQREKDLLLAQSAFDKMMDAIQELNGLSRLPDRIRNVLVDEHGSFQPGRYLKKPRS
;
A
#
# COMPACT_ATOMS: atom_id res chain seq x y z
N MET A 1 -14.27 7.22 0.37
CA MET A 1 -13.91 8.58 -0.08
C MET A 1 -12.42 8.60 -0.35
N ALA A 2 -12.00 8.47 -1.61
CA ALA A 2 -10.61 8.67 -2.00
C ALA A 2 -10.47 10.14 -2.39
N VAL A 3 -9.76 10.91 -1.56
CA VAL A 3 -9.38 12.27 -1.91
C VAL A 3 -8.21 12.14 -2.88
N LEU A 4 -8.53 12.19 -4.17
CA LEU A 4 -7.53 12.45 -5.20
C LEU A 4 -7.07 13.89 -5.00
N GLU A 5 -6.00 14.08 -4.24
CA GLU A 5 -5.29 15.35 -4.24
C GLU A 5 -4.78 15.57 -5.66
N ASP A 6 -5.39 16.52 -6.37
CA ASP A 6 -4.88 17.04 -7.63
C ASP A 6 -3.47 17.56 -7.40
N LYS A 7 -2.47 16.74 -7.74
CA LYS A 7 -1.07 17.17 -7.86
C LYS A 7 -1.04 18.24 -8.95
N LYS A 8 -1.14 19.52 -8.55
CA LYS A 8 -0.93 20.68 -9.41
C LYS A 8 0.36 20.45 -10.19
N LYS A 9 0.24 20.17 -11.49
CA LYS A 9 1.36 20.19 -12.43
C LYS A 9 1.96 21.60 -12.37
N VAL A 10 3.13 21.73 -11.76
CA VAL A 10 3.92 22.95 -11.88
C VAL A 10 4.56 22.91 -13.26
N GLU A 11 3.85 23.41 -14.26
CA GLU A 11 4.40 23.63 -15.59
C GLU A 11 5.26 24.90 -15.50
N VAL A 12 6.58 24.73 -15.49
CA VAL A 12 7.52 25.86 -15.62
C VAL A 12 7.55 26.24 -17.11
N THR A 13 6.56 26.99 -17.55
CA THR A 13 6.44 27.49 -18.94
C THR A 13 7.08 28.85 -19.16
N ASP A 14 7.37 29.60 -18.08
CA ASP A 14 8.05 30.89 -18.14
C ASP A 14 9.57 30.74 -17.98
N ILE A 15 10.30 30.99 -19.07
CA ILE A 15 11.77 31.03 -19.09
C ILE A 15 12.30 32.11 -18.12
N GLU A 16 11.56 33.20 -17.95
CA GLU A 16 11.91 34.31 -17.04
C GLU A 16 11.88 33.92 -15.54
N LYS A 17 11.27 32.79 -15.20
CA LYS A 17 11.21 32.27 -13.83
C LYS A 17 12.32 31.25 -13.53
N LEU A 18 13.24 31.03 -14.48
CA LEU A 18 14.39 30.17 -14.24
C LEU A 18 15.28 30.77 -13.14
N ARG A 19 15.82 29.91 -12.28
CA ARG A 19 16.75 30.35 -11.24
C ARG A 19 17.99 30.94 -11.90
N PRO A 20 18.47 32.12 -11.48
CA PRO A 20 19.63 32.77 -12.09
C PRO A 20 20.88 31.87 -12.12
N GLU A 21 21.03 31.01 -11.12
CA GLU A 21 22.12 30.03 -11.00
C GLU A 21 22.18 29.03 -12.15
N LEU A 22 21.05 28.75 -12.82
CA LEU A 22 20.99 27.82 -13.96
C LEU A 22 21.56 28.44 -15.24
N MET A 23 21.51 29.77 -15.36
CA MET A 23 22.06 30.49 -16.52
C MET A 23 23.60 30.58 -16.48
N ASN A 24 24.21 30.28 -15.32
CA ASN A 24 25.66 30.27 -15.13
C ASN A 24 26.30 28.91 -15.41
N LEU A 25 25.50 27.86 -15.68
CA LEU A 25 25.98 26.51 -15.94
C LEU A 25 26.24 26.30 -17.43
N SER A 26 27.24 25.48 -17.75
CA SER A 26 27.43 24.97 -19.10
C SER A 26 26.32 23.98 -19.48
N VAL A 27 26.08 23.80 -20.78
CA VAL A 27 25.08 22.84 -21.30
C VAL A 27 25.33 21.43 -20.75
N ASN A 28 26.59 21.00 -20.69
CA ASN A 28 26.96 19.68 -20.14
C ASN A 28 26.62 19.53 -18.65
N GLU A 29 26.76 20.59 -17.86
CA GLU A 29 26.39 20.59 -16.44
C GLU A 29 24.87 20.57 -16.26
N ILE A 30 24.12 21.22 -17.14
CA ILE A 30 22.66 21.15 -17.19
C ILE A 30 22.22 19.73 -17.52
N ASP A 31 22.79 19.10 -18.55
CA ASP A 31 22.47 17.73 -18.94
C ASP A 31 22.75 16.72 -17.80
N ARG A 32 23.88 16.88 -17.12
CA ARG A 32 24.21 16.06 -15.94
C ARG A 32 23.18 16.25 -14.82
N LYS A 33 22.80 17.50 -14.51
CA LYS A 33 21.77 17.78 -13.51
C LYS A 33 20.42 17.20 -13.90
N ILE A 34 20.05 17.23 -15.18
CA ILE A 34 18.81 16.61 -15.67
C ILE A 34 18.85 15.10 -15.41
N ALA A 35 19.94 14.41 -15.76
CA ALA A 35 20.08 12.98 -15.51
C ALA A 35 19.99 12.64 -14.01
N GLU A 36 20.68 13.40 -13.16
CA GLU A 36 20.63 13.24 -11.70
C GLU A 36 19.22 13.45 -11.14
N LEU A 37 18.49 14.48 -11.62
CA LEU A 37 17.12 14.76 -11.20
C LEU A 37 16.12 13.70 -11.67
N LEU A 38 16.30 13.15 -12.88
CA LEU A 38 15.48 12.05 -13.38
C LEU A 38 15.67 10.79 -12.54
N MET A 39 16.92 10.41 -12.25
CA MET A 39 17.22 9.28 -11.37
C MET A 39 16.68 9.50 -9.95
N ALA A 40 16.79 10.72 -9.41
CA ALA A 40 16.22 11.05 -8.11
C ALA A 40 14.69 10.92 -8.09
N LYS A 41 14.02 11.39 -9.14
CA LYS A 41 12.56 11.26 -9.29
C LYS A 41 12.12 9.79 -9.32
N GLU A 42 12.80 8.95 -10.10
CA GLU A 42 12.52 7.51 -10.17
C GLU A 42 12.71 6.82 -8.81
N LYS A 43 13.81 7.13 -8.13
CA LYS A 43 14.08 6.58 -6.80
C LYS A 43 13.04 6.99 -5.77
N ILE A 44 12.62 8.25 -5.76
CA ILE A 44 11.56 8.76 -4.87
C ILE A 44 10.24 8.01 -5.16
N ALA A 45 9.86 7.89 -6.44
CA ALA A 45 8.65 7.18 -6.82
C ALA A 45 8.67 5.70 -6.40
N ALA A 46 9.82 5.02 -6.53
CA ALA A 46 9.98 3.63 -6.08
C ALA A 46 9.81 3.48 -4.56
N VAL A 47 10.41 4.37 -3.78
CA VAL A 47 10.28 4.36 -2.31
C VAL A 47 8.86 4.68 -1.87
N GLU A 48 8.19 5.62 -2.52
CA GLU A 48 6.78 5.92 -2.23
C GLU A 48 5.86 4.73 -2.56
N ALA A 49 6.09 4.06 -3.69
CA ALA A 49 5.34 2.87 -4.07
C ALA A 49 5.55 1.71 -3.08
N GLU A 50 6.77 1.51 -2.59
CA GLU A 50 7.06 0.52 -1.55
C GLU A 50 6.34 0.83 -0.24
N LYS A 51 6.43 2.08 0.24
CA LYS A 51 5.69 2.52 1.43
C LYS A 51 4.18 2.36 1.27
N GLN A 52 3.64 2.62 0.09
CA GLN A 52 2.22 2.44 -0.16
C GLN A 52 1.83 0.96 -0.12
N ARG A 53 2.64 0.08 -0.74
CA ARG A 53 2.42 -1.38 -0.66
C ARG A 53 2.44 -1.89 0.78
N GLU A 54 3.37 -1.42 1.61
CA GLU A 54 3.42 -1.78 3.03
C GLU A 54 2.17 -1.32 3.78
N LYS A 55 1.72 -0.08 3.56
CA LYS A 55 0.47 0.42 4.16
C LYS A 55 -0.74 -0.39 3.72
N ASP A 56 -0.83 -0.72 2.44
CA ASP A 56 -1.94 -1.51 1.90
C ASP A 56 -1.95 -2.93 2.51
N LEU A 57 -0.78 -3.54 2.68
CA LEU A 57 -0.63 -4.84 3.36
C LEU A 57 -1.07 -4.77 4.83
N LEU A 58 -0.65 -3.74 5.57
CA LEU A 58 -1.05 -3.56 6.97
C LEU A 58 -2.56 -3.32 7.10
N LEU A 59 -3.15 -2.55 6.20
CA LEU A 59 -4.60 -2.34 6.15
C LEU A 59 -5.34 -3.65 5.86
N ALA A 60 -4.85 -4.45 4.91
CA ALA A 60 -5.43 -5.75 4.60
C ALA A 60 -5.34 -6.71 5.79
N GLN A 61 -4.21 -6.76 6.49
CA GLN A 61 -4.04 -7.57 7.70
C GLN A 61 -5.01 -7.14 8.79
N SER A 62 -5.11 -5.84 9.08
CA SER A 62 -6.02 -5.34 10.11
C SER A 62 -7.50 -5.58 9.77
N ALA A 63 -7.89 -5.43 8.50
CA ALA A 63 -9.25 -5.75 8.06
C ALA A 63 -9.56 -7.24 8.25
N PHE A 64 -8.58 -8.10 7.96
CA PHE A 64 -8.70 -9.53 8.16
C PHE A 64 -8.85 -9.89 9.64
N ASP A 65 -8.00 -9.34 10.52
CA ASP A 65 -8.08 -9.60 11.97
C ASP A 65 -9.46 -9.23 12.53
N LYS A 66 -9.98 -8.05 12.17
CA LYS A 66 -11.33 -7.62 12.57
C LYS A 66 -12.43 -8.56 12.08
N MET A 67 -12.29 -9.10 10.87
CA MET A 67 -13.23 -10.08 10.34
C MET A 67 -13.19 -11.39 11.15
N MET A 68 -11.99 -11.84 11.52
CA MET A 68 -11.80 -13.04 12.35
C MET A 68 -12.42 -12.89 13.74
N ASP A 69 -12.22 -11.74 14.37
CA ASP A 69 -12.81 -11.41 15.67
C ASP A 69 -14.34 -11.42 15.59
N ALA A 70 -14.92 -10.80 14.57
CA ALA A 70 -16.37 -10.80 14.34
C ALA A 70 -16.93 -12.21 14.13
N ILE A 71 -16.20 -13.08 13.42
CA ILE A 71 -16.58 -14.48 13.21
C ILE A 71 -16.56 -15.26 14.54
N GLN A 72 -15.56 -15.03 15.40
CA GLN A 72 -15.50 -15.63 16.73
C GLN A 72 -16.65 -15.17 17.62
N GLU A 73 -16.94 -13.87 17.64
CA GLU A 73 -18.03 -13.29 18.42
C GLU A 73 -19.39 -13.86 17.99
N LEU A 74 -19.66 -13.91 16.68
CA LEU A 74 -20.87 -14.50 16.13
C LEU A 74 -21.01 -15.99 16.48
N ASN A 75 -19.90 -16.74 16.50
CA ASN A 75 -19.92 -18.13 16.91
C ASN A 75 -20.25 -18.29 18.40
N GLY A 76 -19.66 -17.45 19.26
CA GLY A 76 -19.93 -17.42 20.70
C GLY A 76 -21.38 -17.06 21.01
N LEU A 77 -21.98 -16.15 20.24
CA LEU A 77 -23.40 -15.78 20.34
C LEU A 77 -24.36 -16.81 19.72
N SER A 78 -23.84 -17.89 19.13
CA SER A 78 -24.63 -18.87 18.36
C SER A 78 -25.48 -18.23 17.25
N ARG A 79 -24.98 -17.13 16.67
CA ARG A 79 -25.59 -16.42 15.53
C ARG A 79 -24.82 -16.60 14.23
N LEU A 80 -23.71 -17.34 14.26
CA LEU A 80 -22.95 -17.67 13.06
C LEU A 80 -23.77 -18.63 12.17
N PRO A 81 -23.95 -18.33 10.87
CA PRO A 81 -24.66 -19.24 9.96
C PRO A 81 -23.99 -20.61 9.91
N ASP A 82 -24.79 -21.69 9.97
CA ASP A 82 -24.28 -23.08 9.99
C ASP A 82 -23.40 -23.39 8.78
N ARG A 83 -23.72 -22.84 7.60
CA ARG A 83 -22.88 -22.94 6.39
C ARG A 83 -21.44 -22.47 6.59
N ILE A 84 -21.23 -21.42 7.41
CA ILE A 84 -19.89 -20.87 7.68
C ILE A 84 -19.26 -21.65 8.84
N ARG A 85 -20.05 -21.93 9.88
CA ARG A 85 -19.60 -22.74 11.02
C ARG A 85 -19.04 -24.09 10.57
N ASN A 86 -19.74 -24.81 9.70
CA ASN A 86 -19.33 -26.13 9.22
C ASN A 86 -18.00 -26.12 8.45
N VAL A 87 -17.63 -24.99 7.82
CA VAL A 87 -16.35 -24.84 7.11
C VAL A 87 -15.21 -24.49 8.06
N LEU A 88 -15.53 -23.86 9.19
CA LEU A 88 -14.57 -23.42 10.20
C LEU A 88 -14.42 -24.41 11.37
N VAL A 89 -15.13 -25.53 11.34
CA VAL A 89 -15.06 -26.60 12.33
C VAL A 89 -14.19 -27.73 11.78
N ASP A 90 -13.34 -28.31 12.63
CA ASP A 90 -12.52 -29.46 12.26
C ASP A 90 -13.30 -30.79 12.34
N GLU A 91 -12.66 -31.88 11.92
CA GLU A 91 -13.24 -33.24 11.94
C GLU A 91 -13.59 -33.72 13.37
N HIS A 92 -13.07 -33.04 14.39
CA HIS A 92 -13.30 -33.33 15.81
C HIS A 92 -14.35 -32.39 16.44
N GLY A 93 -14.98 -31.51 15.65
CA GLY A 93 -16.01 -30.59 16.13
C GLY A 93 -15.48 -29.30 16.76
N SER A 94 -14.16 -29.06 16.73
CA SER A 94 -13.55 -27.85 17.28
C SER A 94 -13.59 -26.69 16.29
N PHE A 95 -14.05 -25.52 16.75
CA PHE A 95 -14.10 -24.31 15.94
C PHE A 95 -12.69 -23.70 15.79
N GLN A 96 -12.15 -23.76 14.57
CA GLN A 96 -10.81 -23.30 14.22
C GLN A 96 -10.89 -22.24 13.12
N PRO A 97 -11.20 -20.98 13.47
CA PRO A 97 -11.38 -19.93 12.49
C PRO A 97 -10.05 -19.60 11.76
N GLY A 98 -8.89 -19.89 12.38
CA GLY A 98 -7.57 -19.76 11.75
C GLY A 98 -7.02 -21.00 11.04
N ARG A 99 -7.80 -22.08 10.83
CA ARG A 99 -7.27 -23.36 10.29
C ARG A 99 -6.60 -23.22 8.92
N TYR A 100 -7.09 -22.30 8.09
CA TYR A 100 -6.55 -22.02 6.75
C TYR A 100 -5.41 -20.98 6.74
N LEU A 101 -4.99 -20.47 7.90
CA LEU A 101 -3.89 -19.50 8.03
C LEU A 101 -2.52 -20.15 8.19
N LYS A 102 -2.46 -21.46 8.43
CA LYS A 102 -1.19 -22.16 8.51
C LYS A 102 -0.65 -22.33 7.09
N LYS A 103 0.43 -21.59 6.79
CA LYS A 103 1.25 -21.79 5.60
C LYS A 103 1.50 -23.31 5.44
N PRO A 104 1.26 -23.93 4.28
CA PRO A 104 1.62 -25.32 4.08
C PRO A 104 3.09 -25.47 4.46
N ARG A 105 3.39 -26.39 5.38
CA ARG A 105 4.76 -26.77 5.68
C ARG A 105 5.26 -27.52 4.44
N SER A 106 5.95 -26.78 3.57
CA SER A 106 6.90 -27.36 2.61
C SER A 106 8.04 -28.01 3.36
#